data_AF-A0A3E0KA33-F1
#
_entry.id   AF-A0A3E0KA33-F1
#
_cell.length_a   1.000
_cell.length_b   1.000
_cell.length_c   1.000
_cell.angle_alpha   90.00
_cell.angle_beta   90.00
_cell.angle_gamma   90.00
#
_symmetry.space_group_name_H-M   'P 1'
#
loop_
_entity.id
_entity.type
_entity.pdbx_description
1 polymer ?
#
loop_
_entity_poly.entity_id
_entity_poly.type
_entity_poly.pdbx_seq_one_letter_code
_entity_poly.pdbx_strand_id
1 'polypeptide(L)'
;MGVASTVKISNRQVEQAAKLYAAQLRTRPVDKAGGAGSLRRPDQVELSRESREVQAAFKAIAETPDVRADLVARLKAEIEAGTYHVTGREVARKMLARSLADRLM
;
A
#
# COMPACT_ATOMS: atom_id res chain seq x y z
N MET A 1 0.36 11.37 26.32
CA MET A 1 1.04 11.70 25.04
C MET A 1 0.37 10.85 23.96
N GLY A 2 -0.54 11.46 23.20
CA GLY A 2 -1.43 10.78 22.26
C GLY A 2 -0.76 10.53 20.91
N VAL A 3 -0.95 9.32 20.40
CA VAL A 3 -0.43 8.78 19.14
C VAL A 3 -0.83 9.62 17.92
N ALA A 4 0.16 9.96 17.09
CA ALA A 4 -0.03 10.58 15.78
C ALA A 4 -0.83 9.64 14.86
N SER A 5 -2.08 9.97 14.62
CA SER A 5 -2.94 9.25 13.68
C SER A 5 -2.47 9.50 12.24
N THR A 6 -1.73 8.55 11.67
CA THR A 6 -1.36 8.58 10.24
C THR A 6 -2.60 8.25 9.42
N VAL A 7 -3.19 9.25 8.77
CA VAL A 7 -4.36 9.08 7.90
C VAL A 7 -3.92 8.39 6.61
N LYS A 8 -4.21 7.09 6.47
CA LYS A 8 -4.01 6.32 5.24
C LYS A 8 -5.21 6.56 4.32
N ILE A 9 -5.03 7.38 3.28
CA ILE A 9 -6.06 7.59 2.25
C ILE A 9 -5.76 6.67 1.06
N SER A 10 -6.70 5.79 0.71
CA SER A 10 -6.63 4.87 -0.43
C SER A 10 -7.10 5.54 -1.72
N ASN A 11 -6.52 5.21 -2.87
CA ASN A 11 -6.97 5.72 -4.18
C ASN A 11 -8.48 5.48 -4.43
N ARG A 12 -9.04 4.36 -3.95
CA ARG A 12 -10.49 4.11 -4.05
C ARG A 12 -11.32 5.13 -3.27
N GLN A 13 -10.84 5.58 -2.11
CA GLN A 13 -11.52 6.58 -1.29
C GLN A 13 -11.49 7.96 -1.98
N VAL A 14 -10.38 8.29 -2.64
CA VAL A 14 -10.25 9.51 -3.45
C VAL A 14 -11.19 9.47 -4.66
N GLU A 15 -11.24 8.35 -5.38
CA GLU A 15 -12.14 8.17 -6.52
C GLU A 15 -13.62 8.24 -6.12
N GLN A 16 -13.99 7.64 -4.99
CA GLN A 16 -15.35 7.70 -4.45
C GLN A 16 -15.73 9.13 -4.02
N ALA A 17 -14.83 9.83 -3.33
CA ALA A 17 -15.04 11.22 -2.95
C ALA A 17 -15.22 12.13 -4.18
N ALA A 18 -14.40 11.94 -5.22
CA ALA A 18 -14.52 12.70 -6.47
C ALA A 18 -15.85 12.44 -7.19
N LYS A 19 -16.34 11.19 -7.23
CA LYS A 19 -17.66 10.84 -7.81
C LYS A 19 -18.81 11.47 -7.05
N LEU A 20 -18.78 11.42 -5.72
CA LEU A 20 -19.81 12.03 -4.86
C LEU A 20 -19.83 13.56 -5.03
N TYR A 21 -18.65 14.18 -5.08
CA TYR A 21 -18.52 15.61 -5.33
C TYR A 21 -19.10 15.99 -6.70
N ALA A 22 -18.75 15.26 -7.77
CA ALA A 22 -19.29 15.49 -9.11
C ALA A 22 -20.82 15.28 -9.21
N ALA A 23 -21.37 14.32 -8.45
CA ALA A 23 -22.81 14.11 -8.35
C ALA A 23 -23.51 15.28 -7.63
N GLN A 24 -22.87 15.86 -6.62
CA GLN A 24 -23.39 16.98 -5.84
C GLN A 24 -23.40 18.31 -6.62
N LEU A 25 -22.49 18.48 -7.59
CA LEU A 25 -22.53 19.59 -8.55
C LEU A 25 -23.71 19.51 -9.53
N ARG A 26 -24.25 18.31 -9.79
CA ARG A 26 -25.36 18.11 -10.74
C ARG A 26 -26.74 18.39 -10.15
N THR A 27 -26.89 18.45 -8.83
CA THR A 27 -28.19 18.53 -8.14
C THR A 27 -28.51 19.88 -7.49
N ARG A 28 -27.66 20.91 -7.67
CA ARG A 28 -27.97 22.28 -7.22
C ARG A 28 -28.55 23.12 -8.37
N PRO A 29 -29.86 23.45 -8.36
CA PRO A 29 -30.37 24.55 -9.17
C PRO A 29 -29.84 25.87 -8.55
N VAL A 30 -29.12 26.65 -9.35
CA VAL A 30 -28.56 27.94 -8.95
C VAL A 30 -29.58 29.04 -9.24
N ASP A 31 -30.24 29.54 -8.20
CA ASP A 31 -30.89 30.85 -8.26
C ASP A 31 -29.83 31.96 -8.29
N LYS A 32 -29.87 32.75 -9.35
CA LYS A 32 -28.95 33.87 -9.61
C LYS A 32 -29.25 35.05 -8.68
N ALA A 33 -28.27 35.48 -7.89
CA ALA A 33 -28.00 36.90 -7.66
C ALA A 33 -26.63 37.11 -6.97
N GLY A 34 -25.77 37.91 -7.61
CA GLY A 34 -24.74 38.72 -6.94
C GLY A 34 -23.33 38.13 -6.82
N GLY A 35 -22.37 38.78 -7.49
CA GLY A 35 -20.96 38.75 -7.08
C GLY A 35 -19.97 38.28 -8.15
N ALA A 36 -19.22 39.22 -8.70
CA ALA A 36 -18.15 39.00 -9.66
C ALA A 36 -17.09 37.99 -9.19
N GLY A 37 -16.67 37.12 -10.11
CA GLY A 37 -15.28 36.66 -10.21
C GLY A 37 -14.71 35.87 -9.03
N SER A 38 -15.24 34.69 -8.74
CA SER A 38 -14.38 33.60 -8.27
C SER A 38 -14.36 32.52 -9.34
N LEU A 39 -13.35 32.58 -10.21
CA LEU A 39 -12.88 31.41 -10.94
C LEU A 39 -12.64 30.35 -9.85
N ARG A 40 -13.57 29.41 -9.70
CA ARG A 40 -13.42 28.23 -8.83
C ARG A 40 -12.17 27.51 -9.31
N ARG A 41 -11.03 27.81 -8.71
CA ARG A 41 -9.80 27.06 -8.90
C ARG A 41 -10.14 25.62 -8.50
N PRO A 42 -10.07 24.64 -9.41
CA PRO A 42 -10.32 23.27 -9.04
C PRO A 42 -9.34 22.88 -7.94
N ASP A 43 -9.83 22.19 -6.91
CA ASP A 43 -8.96 21.67 -5.86
C ASP A 43 -7.91 20.76 -6.51
N GLN A 44 -6.65 21.16 -6.39
CA GLN A 44 -5.52 20.43 -6.97
C GLN A 44 -5.06 19.40 -5.95
N VAL A 45 -5.20 18.12 -6.30
CA VAL A 45 -4.74 17.01 -5.47
C VAL A 45 -3.36 16.60 -5.95
N GLU A 46 -2.32 16.92 -5.17
CA GLU A 46 -0.96 16.44 -5.41
C GLU A 46 -0.60 15.38 -4.37
N LEU A 47 -0.25 14.18 -4.82
CA LEU A 47 0.34 13.17 -3.95
C LEU A 47 1.70 13.66 -3.44
N SER A 48 1.98 13.43 -2.16
CA SER A 48 3.31 13.65 -1.62
C SER A 48 4.33 12.72 -2.29
N ARG A 49 5.61 13.10 -2.25
CA ARG A 49 6.69 12.29 -2.83
C ARG A 49 6.77 10.91 -2.17
N GLU A 50 6.66 10.88 -0.84
CA GLU A 50 6.67 9.68 0.00
C GLU A 50 5.51 8.75 -0.34
N SER A 51 4.31 9.32 -0.58
CA SER A 51 3.13 8.55 -0.95
C SER A 51 3.29 7.87 -2.32
N ARG A 52 3.98 8.52 -3.27
CA ARG A 52 4.32 7.92 -4.57
C ARG A 52 5.32 6.79 -4.43
N GLU A 53 6.33 6.96 -3.58
CA GLU A 53 7.33 5.92 -3.31
C GLU A 53 6.70 4.67 -2.68
N VAL A 54 5.82 4.85 -1.69
CA VAL A 54 5.06 3.76 -1.06
C VAL A 54 4.14 3.06 -2.07
N GLN A 55 3.45 3.80 -2.94
CA GLN A 55 2.63 3.19 -4.01
C GLN A 55 3.47 2.38 -4.99
N ALA A 56 4.64 2.89 -5.38
CA ALA A 56 5.56 2.15 -6.25
C ALA A 56 6.02 0.83 -5.60
N ALA A 57 6.33 0.85 -4.30
CA ALA A 57 6.69 -0.34 -3.55
C ALA A 57 5.54 -1.36 -3.49
N PHE A 58 4.31 -0.93 -3.23
CA PHE A 58 3.15 -1.82 -3.25
C PHE A 58 2.86 -2.42 -4.62
N LYS A 59 3.03 -1.63 -5.70
CA LYS A 59 2.90 -2.14 -7.07
C LYS A 59 3.96 -3.21 -7.36
N ALA A 60 5.22 -2.95 -7.01
CA ALA A 60 6.29 -3.92 -7.20
C ALA A 60 6.04 -5.23 -6.44
N ILE A 61 5.49 -5.16 -5.21
CA ILE A 61 5.09 -6.35 -4.46
C ILE A 61 3.95 -7.10 -5.15
N ALA A 62 2.94 -6.39 -5.67
CA ALA A 62 1.80 -7.01 -6.35
C ALA A 62 2.17 -7.64 -7.70
N GLU A 63 3.18 -7.11 -8.39
CA GLU A 63 3.73 -7.65 -9.64
C GLU A 63 4.73 -8.78 -9.39
N THR A 64 5.18 -8.97 -8.15
CA THR A 64 6.09 -10.07 -7.80
C THR A 64 5.35 -11.39 -7.89
N PRO A 65 5.92 -12.42 -8.56
CA PRO A 65 5.27 -13.72 -8.65
C PRO A 65 5.17 -14.37 -7.27
N ASP A 66 4.06 -15.09 -7.05
CA ASP A 66 3.81 -15.85 -5.82
C ASP A 66 4.95 -16.83 -5.50
N VAL A 67 5.55 -17.40 -6.55
CA VAL A 67 6.65 -18.35 -6.45
C VAL A 67 7.91 -17.77 -7.07
N ARG A 68 8.98 -17.66 -6.27
CA ARG A 68 10.33 -17.32 -6.76
C ARG A 68 11.01 -18.57 -7.32
N ALA A 69 10.69 -18.91 -8.56
CA ALA A 69 11.14 -20.14 -9.24
C ALA A 69 12.67 -20.34 -9.15
N ASP A 70 13.46 -19.29 -9.37
CA ASP A 70 14.92 -19.35 -9.34
C ASP A 70 15.47 -19.75 -7.96
N LEU A 71 14.88 -19.20 -6.89
CA LEU A 71 15.26 -19.55 -5.53
C LEU A 71 14.91 -21.01 -5.22
N VAL A 72 13.73 -21.46 -5.65
CA VAL A 72 13.31 -22.85 -5.46
C VAL A 72 14.23 -23.80 -6.21
N ALA A 73 14.55 -23.51 -7.46
CA ALA A 73 15.45 -24.32 -8.28
C ALA A 73 16.84 -24.42 -7.64
N ARG A 74 17.40 -23.29 -7.18
CA ARG A 74 18.69 -23.26 -6.49
C ARG A 74 18.68 -24.12 -5.21
N LEU A 75 17.67 -23.96 -4.36
CA LEU A 75 17.58 -24.72 -3.12
C LEU A 75 17.41 -26.22 -3.36
N LYS A 76 16.62 -26.61 -4.38
CA LYS A 76 16.49 -28.02 -4.79
C LYS A 76 17.84 -28.60 -5.19
N ALA A 77 18.61 -27.89 -6.02
CA ALA A 77 19.93 -28.33 -6.44
C ALA A 77 20.90 -28.47 -5.25
N GLU A 78 20.90 -27.53 -4.29
CA GLU A 78 21.71 -27.62 -3.07
C GLU A 78 21.32 -28.83 -2.20
N ILE A 79 20.03 -29.17 -2.15
CA ILE A 79 19.52 -30.35 -1.42
C ILE A 79 19.97 -31.64 -2.11
N GLU A 80 19.80 -31.73 -3.44
CA GLU A 80 20.21 -32.90 -4.23
C GLU A 80 21.72 -33.13 -4.17
N ALA A 81 22.51 -32.06 -4.18
CA ALA A 81 23.96 -32.11 -4.04
C ALA A 81 24.42 -32.41 -2.60
N GLY A 82 23.52 -32.43 -1.62
CA GLY A 82 23.85 -32.60 -0.20
C GLY A 82 24.59 -31.40 0.42
N THR A 83 24.64 -30.26 -0.26
CA THR A 83 25.32 -29.03 0.20
C THR A 83 24.39 -28.09 0.95
N TYR A 84 23.09 -28.40 1.01
CA TYR A 84 22.14 -27.64 1.82
C TYR A 84 22.34 -27.96 3.31
N HIS A 85 22.98 -27.05 4.04
CA HIS A 85 23.25 -27.20 5.47
C HIS A 85 22.57 -26.09 6.27
N VAL A 86 21.68 -26.48 7.18
CA VAL A 86 21.01 -25.57 8.12
C VAL A 86 21.31 -26.04 9.53
N THR A 87 21.82 -25.14 10.36
CA THR A 87 22.16 -25.45 11.75
C THR A 87 20.91 -25.47 12.65
N GLY A 88 20.96 -26.26 13.73
CA GLY A 88 19.88 -26.26 14.73
C GLY A 88 19.60 -24.88 15.33
N ARG A 89 20.63 -24.02 15.44
CA ARG A 89 20.49 -22.63 15.90
C ARG A 89 19.64 -21.79 14.95
N GLU A 90 19.83 -21.94 13.63
CA GLU A 90 19.04 -21.22 12.63
C GLU A 90 17.58 -21.66 12.64
N VAL A 91 17.33 -22.96 12.82
CA VAL A 91 15.97 -23.50 12.98
C VAL A 91 15.31 -22.91 14.22
N ALA A 92 15.96 -23.00 15.39
CA ALA A 92 15.42 -22.46 16.65
C ALA A 92 15.12 -20.96 16.56
N ARG A 93 16.01 -20.18 15.93
CA ARG A 93 15.78 -18.75 15.69
C ARG A 93 14.51 -18.50 14.88
N LYS A 94 14.30 -19.25 13.79
CA LYS A 94 13.09 -19.12 12.96
C LYS A 94 11.81 -19.50 13.71
N MET A 95 11.86 -20.55 14.53
CA MET A 95 10.72 -20.96 15.37
C MET A 95 10.32 -19.87 16.37
N LEU A 96 11.29 -19.30 17.08
CA LEU A 96 11.05 -18.21 18.02
C LEU A 96 10.51 -16.96 17.32
N ALA A 97 11.13 -16.57 16.20
CA ALA A 97 10.67 -15.43 15.41
C ALA A 97 9.21 -15.59 14.97
N ARG A 98 8.82 -16.80 14.53
CA ARG A 98 7.43 -17.10 14.17
C ARG A 98 6.50 -17.04 15.39
N SER A 99 6.87 -17.65 16.52
CA SER A 99 6.07 -17.63 17.75
C SER A 99 5.86 -16.21 18.31
N LEU A 100 6.83 -15.32 18.14
CA LEU A 100 6.70 -13.92 18.55
C LEU A 100 5.79 -13.15 17.60
N ALA A 101 5.94 -13.33 16.28
CA ALA A 101 5.06 -12.71 15.30
C ALA A 101 3.59 -13.11 15.52
N ASP A 102 3.34 -14.39 15.80
CA ASP A 102 1.99 -14.91 16.04
C ASP A 102 1.33 -14.41 17.33
N ARG A 103 2.13 -13.93 18.30
CA ARG A 103 1.60 -13.32 19.53
C ARG A 103 1.35 -11.82 19.40
N LEU A 104 1.95 -11.17 18.41
CA LEU A 104 1.89 -9.72 18.21
C LEU A 104 0.85 -9.31 17.17
N MET A 105 0.43 -10.23 16.31
CA MET A 105 -0.67 -10.06 15.35
C MET A 105 -1.99 -10.53 15.95
#